data_AF-A0A2V8DEN9-F1
#
_entry.id   AF-A0A2V8DEN9-F1
#
_cell.length_a   1.000
_cell.length_b   1.000
_cell.length_c   1.000
_cell.angle_alpha   90.00
_cell.angle_beta   90.00
_cell.angle_gamma   90.00
#
_symmetry.space_group_name_H-M   'P 1'
#
loop_
_entity.id
_entity.type
_entity.pdbx_description
1 polymer ?
#
loop_
_entity_poly.entity_id
_entity_poly.type
_entity_poly.pdbx_seq_one_letter_code
_entity_poly.pdbx_strand_id
1 'polypeptide(L)'
;MLNVIRPAGAPPGRTAGLPAAEGIDARVVGRQALRAATGLGANYRAACRARSRADFVSKIGIALEEADESGFWLELVAEGHLSSSKVVYQLLEEANQLSAIFAASRITAAEALRHERQPSSTRNPNLQ
;
A
#
# COMPACT_ATOMS: atom_id res chain seq x y z
N MET A 1 -29.79 46.16 -20.25
CA MET A 1 -29.87 47.00 -19.05
C MET A 1 -31.00 46.50 -18.17
N LEU A 2 -30.70 45.92 -17.01
CA LEU A 2 -31.50 46.03 -15.79
C LEU A 2 -30.67 45.46 -14.63
N ASN A 3 -30.37 46.34 -13.70
CA ASN A 3 -29.52 46.15 -12.53
C ASN A 3 -30.42 45.70 -11.37
N VAL A 4 -30.16 44.53 -10.78
CA VAL A 4 -30.80 44.10 -9.53
C VAL A 4 -29.71 43.93 -8.47
N ILE A 5 -29.56 45.03 -7.73
CA ILE A 5 -29.14 45.19 -6.33
C ILE A 5 -28.85 43.87 -5.58
N ARG A 6 -27.57 43.65 -5.21
CA ARG A 6 -27.17 42.73 -4.14
C ARG A 6 -27.49 43.36 -2.78
N PRO A 7 -28.14 42.66 -1.83
CA PRO A 7 -28.14 43.09 -0.44
C PRO A 7 -26.77 42.78 0.20
N ALA A 8 -26.25 43.78 0.90
CA ALA A 8 -25.07 43.70 1.74
C ALA A 8 -25.43 43.09 3.11
N GLY A 9 -24.52 42.28 3.67
CA GLY A 9 -24.49 41.95 5.09
C GLY A 9 -25.29 40.70 5.52
N ALA A 10 -24.68 39.52 5.37
CA ALA A 10 -25.01 38.37 6.19
C ALA A 10 -23.83 38.09 7.16
N PRO A 11 -24.07 37.88 8.46
CA PRO A 11 -23.00 37.54 9.41
C PRO A 11 -22.39 36.16 9.08
N PRO A 12 -21.14 35.86 9.50
CA PRO A 12 -20.53 34.55 9.27
C PRO A 12 -21.22 33.50 10.16
N GLY A 13 -22.35 32.99 9.67
CA GLY A 13 -22.99 31.80 10.17
C GLY A 13 -22.12 30.60 9.81
N ARG A 14 -21.66 29.88 10.83
CA ARG A 14 -20.93 28.62 10.71
C ARG A 14 -21.72 27.66 9.81
N THR A 15 -21.30 27.50 8.56
CA THR A 15 -21.59 26.30 7.79
C THR A 15 -20.74 25.18 8.39
N ALA A 16 -21.37 24.40 9.26
CA ALA A 16 -21.05 22.99 9.36
C ALA A 16 -21.27 22.35 7.98
N GLY A 17 -20.39 21.43 7.59
CA GLY A 17 -20.49 20.68 6.35
C GLY A 17 -19.30 20.96 5.43
N LEU A 18 -18.47 19.92 5.28
CA LEU A 18 -17.34 19.72 4.36
C LEU A 18 -17.11 20.82 3.30
N PRO A 19 -15.89 21.39 3.18
CA PRO A 19 -15.57 22.29 2.08
C PRO A 19 -15.77 21.56 0.76
N ALA A 20 -16.30 22.26 -0.23
CA ALA A 20 -16.59 21.78 -1.59
C ALA A 20 -15.45 20.89 -2.12
N ALA A 21 -15.68 19.58 -2.07
CA ALA A 21 -14.86 18.59 -2.74
C ALA A 21 -15.48 18.38 -4.11
N GLU A 22 -14.76 18.71 -5.18
CA GLU A 22 -15.02 18.07 -6.48
C GLU A 22 -13.67 17.77 -7.14
N GLY A 23 -12.97 16.79 -6.59
CA GLY A 23 -11.74 16.24 -7.18
C GLY A 23 -10.78 15.63 -6.16
N ILE A 24 -10.05 14.61 -6.60
CA ILE A 24 -8.92 14.04 -5.84
C ILE A 24 -7.80 15.10 -5.78
N ASP A 25 -7.34 15.46 -4.57
CA ASP A 25 -6.21 16.39 -4.41
C ASP A 25 -4.90 15.69 -4.81
N ALA A 26 -4.38 16.06 -5.98
CA ALA A 26 -3.14 15.53 -6.55
C ALA A 26 -1.94 15.62 -5.60
N ARG A 27 -1.85 16.67 -4.78
CA ARG A 27 -0.75 16.84 -3.84
C ARG A 27 -0.86 15.88 -2.67
N VAL A 28 -2.08 15.58 -2.22
CA VAL A 28 -2.32 14.60 -1.16
C VAL A 28 -1.98 13.21 -1.69
N VAL A 29 -2.54 12.83 -2.84
CA VAL A 29 -2.29 11.51 -3.45
C VAL A 29 -0.81 11.32 -3.77
N GLY A 30 -0.15 12.28 -4.41
CA GLY A 30 1.28 12.17 -4.73
C GLY A 30 2.16 12.01 -3.48
N ARG A 31 1.80 12.65 -2.35
CA ARG A 31 2.51 12.45 -1.08
C ARG A 31 2.31 11.05 -0.51
N GLN A 32 1.11 10.49 -0.61
CA GLN A 32 0.84 9.14 -0.10
C GLN A 32 1.48 8.08 -0.99
N ALA A 33 1.40 8.23 -2.33
CA ALA A 33 2.10 7.37 -3.28
C ALA A 33 3.62 7.33 -3.00
N LEU A 34 4.23 8.49 -2.76
CA LEU A 34 5.66 8.56 -2.43
C LEU A 34 6.00 7.87 -1.10
N ARG A 35 5.13 7.99 -0.09
CA ARG A 35 5.31 7.34 1.21
C ARG A 35 5.23 5.83 1.09
N ALA A 36 4.20 5.30 0.42
CA ALA A 36 4.05 3.88 0.18
C ALA A 36 5.25 3.31 -0.61
N ALA A 37 5.65 3.97 -1.70
CA ALA A 37 6.77 3.51 -2.52
C ALA A 37 8.12 3.51 -1.77
N THR A 38 8.37 4.51 -0.93
CA THR A 38 9.59 4.56 -0.11
C THR A 38 9.54 3.61 1.08
N GLY A 39 8.35 3.41 1.67
CA GLY A 39 8.06 2.41 2.69
C GLY A 39 8.31 0.99 2.20
N LEU A 40 7.83 0.64 1.01
CA LEU A 40 8.09 -0.61 0.31
C LEU A 40 9.59 -0.92 0.25
N GLY A 41 10.38 0.01 -0.30
CA GLY A 41 11.82 -0.17 -0.44
C GLY A 41 12.54 -0.31 0.92
N ALA A 42 12.13 0.46 1.93
CA ALA A 42 12.68 0.38 3.27
C ALA A 42 12.37 -0.97 3.95
N ASN A 43 11.12 -1.42 3.86
CA ASN A 43 10.65 -2.67 4.45
C ASN A 43 11.24 -3.90 3.75
N TYR A 44 11.37 -3.88 2.42
CA TYR A 44 12.07 -4.93 1.69
C TYR A 44 13.54 -5.04 2.13
N ARG A 45 14.26 -3.91 2.24
CA ARG A 45 15.64 -3.89 2.77
C ARG A 45 15.74 -4.37 4.22
N ALA A 46 14.70 -4.17 5.02
CA ALA A 46 14.63 -4.72 6.37
C ALA A 46 14.42 -6.24 6.34
N ALA A 47 13.56 -6.75 5.44
CA ALA A 47 13.34 -8.18 5.23
C ALA A 47 14.62 -8.89 4.79
N CYS A 48 15.40 -8.31 3.86
CA CYS A 48 16.70 -8.86 3.46
C CYS A 48 17.72 -8.96 4.61
N ARG A 49 17.52 -8.21 5.71
CA ARG A 49 18.35 -8.24 6.92
C ARG A 49 17.64 -8.91 8.10
N ALA A 50 16.66 -9.77 7.82
CA ALA A 50 15.95 -10.50 8.84
C ALA A 50 16.91 -11.41 9.63
N ARG A 51 16.67 -11.52 10.94
CA ARG A 51 17.50 -12.33 11.86
C ARG A 51 17.01 -13.77 12.00
N SER A 52 15.83 -14.07 11.47
CA SER A 52 15.24 -15.40 11.44
C SER A 52 14.21 -15.51 10.33
N ARG A 53 13.77 -16.72 10.01
CA ARG A 53 12.70 -16.93 9.02
C ARG A 53 11.37 -16.33 9.46
N ALA A 54 11.04 -16.37 10.74
CA ALA A 54 9.85 -15.70 11.27
C ALA A 54 9.92 -14.17 11.11
N ASP A 55 11.09 -13.58 11.38
CA ASP A 55 11.34 -12.15 11.18
C ASP A 55 11.28 -11.77 9.69
N PHE A 56 11.79 -12.63 8.79
CA PHE A 56 11.67 -12.46 7.35
C PHE A 56 10.21 -12.45 6.90
N VAL A 57 9.43 -13.45 7.30
CA VAL A 57 8.00 -13.58 6.96
C VAL A 57 7.21 -12.35 7.42
N SER A 58 7.49 -11.84 8.62
CA SER A 58 6.85 -10.62 9.12
C SER A 58 7.20 -9.40 8.27
N LYS A 59 8.49 -9.16 8.00
CA LYS A 59 8.95 -7.94 7.30
C LYS A 59 8.61 -7.94 5.81
N ILE A 60 8.70 -9.09 5.15
CA ILE A 60 8.29 -9.20 3.74
C ILE A 60 6.77 -9.03 3.60
N GLY A 61 5.99 -9.36 4.64
CA GLY A 61 4.57 -9.05 4.73
C GLY A 61 4.29 -7.54 4.73
N ILE A 62 5.06 -6.77 5.50
CA ILE A 62 4.95 -5.29 5.49
C ILE A 62 5.34 -4.73 4.11
N ALA A 63 6.40 -5.26 3.48
CA ALA A 63 6.77 -4.84 2.13
C ALA A 63 5.67 -5.15 1.08
N LEU A 64 4.92 -6.24 1.25
CA LEU A 64 3.74 -6.56 0.45
C LEU A 64 2.60 -5.55 0.66
N GLU A 65 2.30 -5.20 1.91
CA GLU A 65 1.26 -4.20 2.24
C GLU A 65 1.59 -2.84 1.59
N GLU A 66 2.84 -2.39 1.66
CA GLU A 66 3.30 -1.14 1.05
C GLU A 66 3.28 -1.18 -0.49
N ALA A 67 3.47 -2.36 -1.10
CA ALA A 67 3.36 -2.55 -2.55
C ALA A 67 1.92 -2.45 -3.04
N ASP A 68 0.99 -3.05 -2.29
CA ASP A 68 -0.44 -2.95 -2.55
C ASP A 68 -0.93 -1.51 -2.38
N GLU A 69 -0.51 -0.82 -1.31
CA GLU A 69 -0.82 0.60 -1.12
C GLU A 69 -0.25 1.48 -2.24
N SER A 70 0.96 1.19 -2.72
CA SER A 70 1.53 1.91 -3.88
C SER A 70 0.67 1.75 -5.13
N GLY A 71 0.16 0.54 -5.39
CA GLY A 71 -0.79 0.27 -6.47
C GLY A 71 -2.09 1.06 -6.31
N PHE A 72 -2.70 1.02 -5.13
CA PHE A 72 -3.91 1.78 -4.80
C PHE A 72 -3.76 3.29 -5.09
N TRP A 73 -2.64 3.90 -4.69
CA TRP A 73 -2.43 5.33 -4.97
C TRP A 73 -2.26 5.61 -6.47
N LEU A 74 -1.68 4.69 -7.24
CA LEU A 74 -1.54 4.81 -8.70
C LEU A 74 -2.89 4.66 -9.41
N GLU A 75 -3.78 3.80 -8.91
CA GLU A 75 -5.17 3.71 -9.36
C GLU A 75 -5.89 5.03 -9.17
N LEU A 76 -5.79 5.65 -7.98
CA LEU A 76 -6.37 6.97 -7.72
C LEU A 76 -5.79 8.08 -8.61
N VAL A 77 -4.49 8.01 -8.97
CA VAL A 77 -3.89 8.93 -9.95
C VAL A 77 -4.51 8.75 -11.33
N ALA A 78 -4.73 7.51 -11.76
CA ALA A 78 -5.32 7.18 -13.06
C ALA A 78 -6.79 7.60 -13.13
N GLU A 79 -7.60 7.21 -12.14
CA GLU A 79 -9.03 7.52 -12.04
C GLU A 79 -9.29 9.02 -11.88
N GLY A 80 -8.44 9.71 -11.11
CA GLY A 80 -8.51 11.16 -10.93
C GLY A 80 -8.00 11.97 -12.12
N HIS A 81 -7.53 11.33 -13.19
CA HIS A 81 -6.89 11.97 -14.34
C HIS A 81 -5.76 12.94 -13.94
N LEU A 82 -5.02 12.61 -12.88
CA LEU A 82 -4.04 13.50 -12.26
C LEU A 82 -2.68 13.50 -12.98
N SER A 83 -2.44 12.55 -13.89
CA SER A 83 -1.21 12.43 -14.67
C SER A 83 -1.46 11.70 -16.00
N SER A 84 -0.50 11.79 -16.93
CA SER A 84 -0.56 11.06 -18.20
C SER A 84 -0.48 9.55 -17.99
N SER A 85 -1.36 8.81 -18.66
CA SER A 85 -1.74 7.48 -18.18
C SER A 85 -0.67 6.40 -18.39
N LYS A 86 0.18 6.51 -19.43
CA LYS A 86 1.12 5.42 -19.79
C LYS A 86 2.10 5.09 -18.66
N VAL A 87 2.72 6.10 -18.04
CA VAL A 87 3.69 5.88 -16.95
C VAL A 87 2.98 5.36 -15.71
N VAL A 88 1.78 5.88 -15.40
CA VAL A 88 0.99 5.43 -14.25
C VAL A 88 0.63 3.96 -14.38
N TYR A 89 0.17 3.51 -15.56
CA TYR A 89 -0.15 2.10 -15.79
C TYR A 89 1.09 1.20 -15.78
N GLN A 90 2.24 1.67 -16.26
CA GLN A 90 3.50 0.93 -16.15
C GLN A 90 3.90 0.75 -14.68
N LEU A 91 3.82 1.81 -13.87
CA LEU A 91 4.11 1.74 -12.45
C LEU A 91 3.11 0.88 -11.68
N LEU A 92 1.82 0.93 -12.06
CA LEU A 92 0.78 0.10 -11.46
C LEU A 92 1.05 -1.38 -11.75
N GLU A 93 1.43 -1.71 -12.98
CA GLU A 93 1.84 -3.05 -13.35
C GLU A 93 3.07 -3.50 -12.57
N GLU A 94 4.09 -2.65 -12.42
CA GLU A 94 5.26 -2.94 -11.57
C GLU A 94 4.87 -3.16 -10.09
N ALA A 95 3.95 -2.37 -9.53
CA ALA A 95 3.45 -2.54 -8.17
C ALA A 95 2.74 -3.90 -7.98
N ASN A 96 1.95 -4.32 -8.98
CA ASN A 96 1.29 -5.63 -8.99
C ASN A 96 2.30 -6.78 -9.07
N GLN A 97 3.33 -6.64 -9.91
CA GLN A 97 4.41 -7.63 -10.03
C GLN A 97 5.19 -7.75 -8.71
N LEU A 98 5.53 -6.63 -8.07
CA LEU A 98 6.19 -6.63 -6.76
C LEU A 98 5.31 -7.28 -5.69
N SER A 99 4.01 -6.98 -5.67
CA SER A 99 3.05 -7.60 -4.77
C SER A 99 3.00 -9.11 -4.96
N ALA A 100 2.95 -9.60 -6.20
CA ALA A 100 3.00 -11.04 -6.51
C ALA A 100 4.30 -11.68 -6.02
N ILE A 101 5.45 -11.03 -6.24
CA ILE A 101 6.77 -11.51 -5.79
C ILE A 101 6.83 -11.60 -4.27
N PHE A 102 6.39 -10.56 -3.56
CA PHE A 102 6.42 -10.54 -2.10
C PHE A 102 5.42 -11.52 -1.48
N ALA A 103 4.24 -11.68 -2.07
CA ALA A 103 3.28 -12.72 -1.68
C ALA A 103 3.88 -14.12 -1.82
N ALA A 104 4.47 -14.45 -2.98
CA ALA A 104 5.12 -15.75 -3.21
C ALA A 104 6.29 -15.99 -2.25
N SER A 105 7.11 -14.96 -2.00
CA SER A 105 8.23 -15.00 -1.05
C SER A 105 7.74 -15.27 0.38
N ARG A 106 6.65 -14.62 0.80
CA ARG A 106 6.02 -14.81 2.11
C ARG A 106 5.48 -16.22 2.26
N ILE A 107 4.77 -16.74 1.26
CA ILE A 107 4.17 -18.09 1.28
C ILE A 107 5.27 -19.13 1.42
N THR A 108 6.28 -19.09 0.55
CA THR A 108 7.42 -20.02 0.55
C THR A 108 8.14 -20.02 1.91
N ALA A 109 8.44 -18.82 2.45
CA ALA A 109 9.11 -18.72 3.74
C ALA A 109 8.22 -19.17 4.92
N ALA A 110 6.90 -18.94 4.85
CA ALA A 110 5.98 -19.40 5.89
C ALA A 110 5.84 -20.93 5.90
N GLU A 111 5.84 -21.58 4.73
CA GLU A 111 5.84 -23.04 4.62
C GLU A 111 7.09 -23.67 5.22
N ALA A 112 8.26 -23.15 4.84
CA ALA A 112 9.53 -23.60 5.43
C ALA A 112 9.55 -23.42 6.96
N LEU A 113 9.02 -22.31 7.47
CA LEU A 113 8.93 -22.07 8.92
C LEU A 113 7.99 -23.07 9.62
N ARG A 114 6.88 -23.46 8.98
CA ARG A 114 5.96 -24.46 9.52
C ARG A 114 6.63 -25.83 9.60
N HIS A 115 7.39 -26.22 8.58
CA HIS A 115 8.13 -27.48 8.57
C HIS A 115 9.20 -27.53 9.68
N GLU A 116 9.87 -26.42 9.97
CA GLU A 116 10.85 -26.34 11.08
C GLU A 116 10.21 -26.47 12.46
N ARG A 117 8.96 -26.00 12.61
CA ARG A 117 8.21 -26.04 13.87
C ARG A 117 7.54 -27.38 14.14
N GLN A 118 7.41 -28.25 13.14
CA GLN A 118 6.91 -29.61 13.29
C GLN A 118 8.10 -30.56 13.33
N PRO A 119 8.65 -30.92 14.51
CA PRO A 119 9.65 -31.98 14.58
C PRO A 119 9.01 -33.28 14.10
N SER A 120 9.72 -34.00 13.22
CA SER A 120 9.31 -35.29 12.69
C SER A 120 8.95 -36.24 13.82
N SER A 121 7.67 -36.61 13.88
CA SER A 121 7.18 -37.75 14.66
C SER A 121 7.68 -39.05 14.03
N THR A 122 8.97 -39.32 14.14
CA THR A 122 9.54 -40.66 13.96
C THR A 122 10.08 -41.11 15.31
N ARG A 123 9.18 -41.27 16.28
CA ARG A 123 9.43 -42.11 17.44
C ARG A 123 9.45 -43.55 16.92
N ASN A 124 10.64 -44.07 16.66
CA ASN A 124 10.83 -45.43 16.18
C ASN A 124 10.31 -46.41 17.25
N PRO A 125 9.25 -47.20 16.99
CA PRO A 125 8.66 -48.08 18.00
C PRO A 125 9.49 -49.36 18.26
N ASN A 126 10.59 -49.58 17.54
CA ASN A 126 11.41 -50.80 17.62
C ASN A 126 12.75 -50.60 18.36
N LEU A 127 12.78 -49.77 19.40
CA LEU A 127 13.89 -49.71 20.36
C LEU A 127 13.48 -50.42 21.66
N GLN A 128 13.34 -51.74 21.58
CA GLN A 128 13.40 -52.69 22.70
C GLN A 128 14.06 -53.98 22.22
#